data_AF-A0A9J7DZ46-F1
#
_entry.id   AF-A0A9J7DZ46-F1
#
_cell.length_a   1.000
_cell.length_b   1.000
_cell.length_c   1.000
_cell.angle_alpha   90.00
_cell.angle_beta   90.00
_cell.angle_gamma   90.00
#
_symmetry.space_group_name_H-M   'P 1'
#
loop_
_entity.id
_entity.type
_entity.pdbx_description
1 polymer ?
#
loop_
_entity_poly.entity_id
_entity_poly.type
_entity_poly.pdbx_seq_one_letter_code
_entity_poly.pdbx_strand_id
1 'polypeptide(L)'
;MVLEPIDLRSSTGVLLNSETMSEGTLERNRAEKALIITNKTPTHCQFFKNSGVKNYSDKNGNEVPKSANKNRKTFAFWTLVFLIFLFGLGNLILTLSMLFVLRLGHGLESMEFLPEHNAIKFFGDTDFDHLYKKDGLIESFKDTPLTISSENGSVLLNLQTKPSRYENKLTVNTSGVFVRGVSAMELTDPDTGEVVFSTAATEMNVPDGVGNVHAKQVIVKRIAAPTDEDLLLRSEASAYLRGAEGTHMESKELFWSADQDIYLKSINGSIVLSGKDGVFIDVRYLPIASSVNRTDKYSQGTGQFKICVCMPQGKLFRIAVPTGQKVSCAHINMTGDLNPCI
;
A
#
# COMPACT_ATOMS: atom_id res chain seq x y z
N MET A 1 -0.55 8.64 34.54
CA MET A 1 -1.55 9.07 35.54
C MET A 1 -2.38 10.18 34.90
N VAL A 2 -3.68 9.95 34.81
CA VAL A 2 -4.77 10.85 34.36
C VAL A 2 -4.74 11.31 32.89
N LEU A 3 -5.52 10.58 32.09
CA LEU A 3 -6.20 11.06 30.89
C LEU A 3 -7.53 11.69 31.34
N GLU A 4 -7.87 12.85 30.81
CA GLU A 4 -9.26 13.34 30.74
C GLU A 4 -9.77 13.27 29.30
N PRO A 5 -11.06 12.94 29.09
CA PRO A 5 -11.65 12.68 27.79
C PRO A 5 -12.36 13.92 27.23
N ILE A 6 -12.44 14.02 25.89
CA ILE A 6 -13.39 14.91 25.23
C ILE A 6 -14.57 14.07 24.75
N ASP A 7 -15.69 14.32 25.40
CA ASP A 7 -17.03 13.83 25.12
C ASP A 7 -17.69 14.78 24.11
N LEU A 8 -18.30 14.27 23.04
CA LEU A 8 -19.28 15.03 22.26
C LEU A 8 -20.39 14.09 21.81
N ARG A 9 -21.54 14.29 22.45
CA ARG A 9 -22.82 13.63 22.21
C ARG A 9 -23.83 14.68 21.73
N SER A 10 -24.51 14.42 20.62
CA SER A 10 -25.80 15.03 20.24
C SER A 10 -26.31 14.29 18.99
N SER A 11 -27.14 13.25 19.13
CA SER A 11 -28.62 13.23 19.20
C SER A 11 -29.36 13.47 17.87
N THR A 12 -29.92 12.37 17.36
CA THR A 12 -31.26 12.17 16.75
C THR A 12 -31.72 13.03 15.56
N GLY A 13 -32.03 12.35 14.46
CA GLY A 13 -32.95 12.79 13.41
C GLY A 13 -33.32 11.60 12.52
N VAL A 14 -34.60 11.23 12.51
CA VAL A 14 -35.19 10.09 11.81
C VAL A 14 -35.82 10.55 10.47
N LEU A 15 -35.85 9.61 9.51
CA LEU A 15 -36.73 9.49 8.33
C LEU A 15 -36.34 10.14 6.99
N LEU A 16 -36.08 9.23 6.05
CA LEU A 16 -36.76 9.04 4.76
C LEU A 16 -36.01 9.44 3.47
N ASN A 17 -35.81 8.41 2.64
CA ASN A 17 -35.64 8.38 1.18
C ASN A 17 -34.40 9.05 0.56
N SER A 18 -33.47 8.22 0.08
CA SER A 18 -33.29 8.05 -1.37
C SER A 18 -32.42 6.84 -1.66
N GLU A 19 -33.06 5.83 -2.24
CA GLU A 19 -32.38 4.74 -2.94
C GLU A 19 -31.69 5.32 -4.19
N THR A 20 -30.40 5.05 -4.37
CA THR A 20 -29.84 4.81 -5.70
C THR A 20 -28.87 3.63 -5.62
N MET A 21 -29.24 2.60 -6.37
CA MET A 21 -28.65 1.27 -6.48
C MET A 21 -27.20 1.28 -7.00
N SER A 22 -26.40 0.31 -6.55
CA SER A 22 -25.87 -0.71 -7.46
C SER A 22 -25.41 -1.93 -6.66
N GLU A 23 -26.34 -2.85 -6.40
CA GLU A 23 -26.02 -4.20 -5.94
C GLU A 23 -26.84 -5.16 -6.79
N GLY A 24 -26.17 -5.84 -7.71
CA GLY A 24 -26.75 -6.91 -8.50
C GLY A 24 -26.75 -8.19 -7.69
N THR A 25 -27.90 -8.57 -7.17
CA THR A 25 -28.19 -9.97 -6.82
C THR A 25 -29.35 -10.46 -7.68
N LEU A 26 -29.00 -11.44 -8.49
CA LEU A 26 -29.86 -12.21 -9.36
C LEU A 26 -30.62 -13.23 -8.49
N GLU A 27 -31.92 -13.04 -8.30
CA GLU A 27 -32.81 -14.13 -7.89
C GLU A 27 -34.06 -14.12 -8.77
N ARG A 28 -34.30 -15.30 -9.33
CA ARG A 28 -35.41 -15.72 -10.18
C ARG A 28 -36.75 -15.18 -9.71
N ASN A 29 -37.63 -14.86 -10.66
CA ASN A 29 -38.90 -15.59 -10.81
C ASN A 29 -39.71 -15.11 -12.03
N ARG A 30 -40.07 -16.10 -12.87
CA ARG A 30 -41.41 -16.27 -13.43
C ARG A 30 -41.99 -15.06 -14.22
N ALA A 31 -41.64 -14.99 -15.50
CA ALA A 31 -42.37 -14.19 -16.46
C ALA A 31 -43.73 -14.84 -16.80
N GLU A 32 -44.78 -14.41 -16.12
CA GLU A 32 -46.12 -14.34 -16.71
C GLU A 32 -46.28 -12.99 -17.42
N LYS A 33 -46.74 -13.05 -18.67
CA LYS A 33 -47.63 -12.10 -19.35
C LYS A 33 -47.28 -10.59 -19.33
N ALA A 34 -46.88 -10.09 -20.50
CA ALA A 34 -47.35 -8.82 -21.06
C ALA A 34 -47.27 -8.98 -22.59
N LEU A 35 -48.34 -8.94 -23.39
CA LEU A 35 -49.41 -7.95 -23.48
C LEU A 35 -48.84 -6.55 -23.70
N ILE A 36 -48.34 -6.33 -24.92
CA ILE A 36 -48.14 -4.99 -25.48
C ILE A 36 -49.50 -4.53 -26.00
N ILE A 37 -50.15 -3.65 -25.23
CA ILE A 37 -51.16 -2.72 -25.74
C ILE A 37 -50.42 -1.42 -26.09
N THR A 38 -50.31 -1.13 -27.38
CA THR A 38 -50.26 0.26 -27.84
C THR A 38 -51.68 0.69 -28.19
N ASN A 39 -52.22 1.58 -27.36
CA ASN A 39 -53.48 2.26 -27.57
C ASN A 39 -53.41 3.16 -28.81
N LYS A 40 -54.30 2.92 -29.78
CA LYS A 40 -54.86 3.96 -30.64
C LYS A 40 -56.37 3.74 -30.68
N THR A 41 -57.08 4.84 -30.49
CA THR A 41 -58.53 4.97 -30.26
C THR A 41 -59.40 4.41 -31.40
N PRO A 42 -60.68 4.09 -31.10
CA PRO A 42 -61.54 3.30 -31.96
C PRO A 42 -62.22 4.18 -33.01
N THR A 43 -62.36 3.67 -34.23
CA THR A 43 -63.46 4.02 -35.13
C THR A 43 -63.48 3.06 -36.31
N HIS A 44 -64.69 2.68 -36.69
CA HIS A 44 -65.08 2.09 -37.98
C HIS A 44 -65.12 0.55 -38.09
N CYS A 45 -66.32 0.03 -37.85
CA CYS A 45 -66.83 -1.24 -38.34
C CYS A 45 -66.65 -1.40 -39.85
N GLN A 46 -66.32 -2.60 -40.33
CA GLN A 46 -66.89 -3.12 -41.56
C GLN A 46 -66.82 -4.66 -41.64
N PHE A 47 -68.03 -5.21 -41.81
CA PHE A 47 -68.42 -6.46 -42.47
C PHE A 47 -67.37 -7.23 -43.28
N PHE A 48 -67.30 -8.55 -43.07
CA PHE A 48 -67.71 -9.60 -44.04
C PHE A 48 -67.14 -10.97 -43.61
N LYS A 49 -67.98 -11.93 -43.25
CA LYS A 49 -67.95 -13.25 -43.89
C LYS A 49 -69.20 -14.07 -43.57
N ASN A 50 -69.82 -14.51 -44.66
CA ASN A 50 -71.04 -15.26 -44.76
C ASN A 50 -70.69 -16.73 -45.10
N SER A 51 -71.26 -17.70 -44.39
CA SER A 51 -71.54 -19.06 -44.87
C SER A 51 -72.31 -19.79 -43.76
N GLY A 52 -73.60 -20.11 -43.85
CA GLY A 52 -74.31 -20.59 -45.04
C GLY A 52 -74.26 -22.12 -45.10
N VAL A 53 -74.75 -22.82 -44.06
CA VAL A 53 -75.01 -24.27 -44.15
C VAL A 53 -76.47 -24.44 -44.57
N LYS A 54 -76.67 -24.67 -45.87
CA LYS A 54 -77.94 -25.11 -46.43
C LYS A 54 -78.07 -26.61 -46.19
N ASN A 55 -79.14 -27.01 -45.49
CA ASN A 55 -79.58 -28.40 -45.46
C ASN A 55 -80.31 -28.68 -46.78
N TYR A 56 -79.79 -29.60 -47.58
CA TYR A 56 -80.50 -30.15 -48.73
C TYR A 56 -81.31 -31.36 -48.27
N SER A 57 -82.63 -31.30 -48.45
CA SER A 57 -83.56 -32.41 -48.33
C SER A 57 -84.00 -32.74 -49.75
N ASP A 58 -83.78 -33.99 -50.17
CA ASP A 58 -84.30 -34.49 -51.44
C ASP A 58 -85.66 -35.14 -51.21
N LYS A 59 -86.57 -35.03 -52.19
CA LYS A 59 -88.03 -35.23 -52.04
C LYS A 59 -88.48 -36.69 -51.82
N ASN A 60 -87.61 -37.60 -51.42
CA ASN A 60 -87.91 -39.03 -51.28
C ASN A 60 -87.34 -39.67 -50.00
N GLY A 61 -87.49 -39.01 -48.84
CA GLY A 61 -87.70 -39.70 -47.55
C GLY A 61 -86.63 -40.66 -47.01
N ASN A 62 -85.36 -40.53 -47.38
CA ASN A 62 -84.28 -41.39 -46.86
C ASN A 62 -83.21 -40.56 -46.11
N GLU A 63 -82.99 -40.88 -44.83
CA GLU A 63 -81.91 -40.27 -44.03
C GLU A 63 -80.55 -40.87 -44.41
N VAL A 64 -79.59 -40.05 -44.84
CA VAL A 64 -78.18 -40.45 -44.97
C VAL A 64 -77.45 -40.08 -43.68
N PRO A 65 -76.92 -41.05 -42.91
CA PRO A 65 -76.31 -40.76 -41.62
C PRO A 65 -75.00 -39.97 -41.76
N LYS A 66 -74.90 -38.85 -41.04
CA LYS A 66 -73.64 -38.07 -40.86
C LYS A 66 -72.63 -38.85 -40.03
N SER A 67 -71.93 -39.78 -40.67
CA SER A 67 -70.78 -40.48 -40.11
C SER A 67 -69.48 -39.95 -40.74
N ALA A 68 -68.98 -38.78 -40.30
CA ALA A 68 -67.64 -38.33 -40.75
C ALA A 68 -66.95 -37.26 -39.89
N ASN A 69 -67.57 -36.68 -38.85
CA ASN A 69 -67.01 -35.48 -38.18
C ASN A 69 -66.56 -35.67 -36.72
N LYS A 70 -66.58 -36.90 -36.18
CA LYS A 70 -66.11 -37.16 -34.80
C LYS A 70 -64.59 -37.40 -34.70
N ASN A 71 -63.93 -37.82 -35.79
CA ASN A 71 -62.51 -38.20 -35.77
C ASN A 71 -61.51 -37.04 -35.96
N ARG A 72 -61.93 -35.87 -36.45
CA ARG A 72 -61.02 -34.72 -36.68
C ARG A 72 -60.64 -33.96 -35.39
N LYS A 73 -61.54 -33.95 -34.39
CA LYS A 73 -61.27 -33.26 -33.10
C LYS A 73 -60.25 -34.00 -32.25
N THR A 74 -60.29 -35.33 -32.25
CA THR A 74 -59.30 -36.18 -31.57
C THR A 74 -57.92 -36.07 -32.23
N PHE A 75 -57.85 -35.99 -33.55
CA PHE A 75 -56.58 -35.84 -34.27
C PHE A 75 -55.87 -34.53 -33.92
N ALA A 76 -56.59 -33.40 -33.92
CA ALA A 76 -56.02 -32.10 -33.54
C ALA A 76 -55.47 -32.07 -32.10
N PHE A 77 -56.13 -32.76 -31.18
CA PHE A 77 -55.66 -32.90 -29.79
C PHE A 77 -54.34 -33.69 -29.73
N TRP A 78 -54.25 -34.83 -30.42
CA TRP A 78 -53.03 -35.63 -30.47
C TRP A 78 -51.86 -34.90 -31.15
N THR A 79 -52.11 -34.11 -32.20
CA THR A 79 -51.08 -33.28 -32.83
C THR A 79 -50.52 -32.23 -31.86
N LEU A 80 -51.38 -31.60 -31.05
CA LEU A 80 -50.97 -30.61 -30.07
C LEU A 80 -50.17 -31.24 -28.92
N VAL A 81 -50.58 -32.41 -28.44
CA VAL A 81 -49.82 -33.18 -27.43
C VAL A 81 -48.43 -33.55 -27.97
N PHE A 82 -48.34 -33.99 -29.22
CA PHE A 82 -47.07 -34.32 -29.86
C PHE A 82 -46.16 -33.09 -30.02
N LEU A 83 -46.72 -31.93 -30.37
CA LEU A 83 -45.95 -30.68 -30.47
C LEU A 83 -45.41 -30.22 -29.12
N ILE A 84 -46.22 -30.31 -28.05
CA ILE A 84 -45.77 -30.03 -26.68
C ILE A 84 -44.67 -31.02 -26.25
N PHE A 85 -44.82 -32.30 -26.60
CA PHE A 85 -43.80 -33.31 -26.30
C PHE A 85 -42.47 -33.00 -27.01
N LEU A 86 -42.50 -32.63 -28.29
CA LEU A 86 -41.31 -32.19 -29.03
C LEU A 86 -40.67 -30.93 -28.42
N PHE A 87 -41.49 -29.96 -28.00
CA PHE A 87 -40.99 -28.77 -27.33
C PHE A 87 -40.36 -29.09 -25.97
N GLY A 88 -40.97 -29.98 -25.20
CA GLY A 88 -40.41 -30.49 -23.95
C GLY A 88 -39.09 -31.23 -24.17
N LEU A 89 -39.03 -32.09 -25.19
CA LEU A 89 -37.81 -32.82 -25.56
C LEU A 89 -36.71 -31.87 -26.04
N GLY A 90 -37.07 -30.85 -26.82
CA GLY A 90 -36.13 -29.80 -27.24
C GLY A 90 -35.55 -29.04 -26.05
N ASN A 91 -36.38 -28.64 -25.08
CA ASN A 91 -35.90 -28.00 -23.86
C ASN A 91 -35.06 -28.95 -22.99
N LEU A 92 -35.40 -30.25 -22.95
CA LEU A 92 -34.62 -31.26 -22.25
C LEU A 92 -33.22 -31.41 -22.88
N ILE A 93 -33.16 -31.52 -24.21
CA ILE A 93 -31.90 -31.61 -24.95
C ILE A 93 -31.08 -30.33 -24.77
N LEU A 94 -31.71 -29.15 -24.83
CA LEU A 94 -31.03 -27.88 -24.62
C LEU A 94 -30.44 -27.80 -23.20
N THR A 95 -31.20 -28.19 -22.19
CA THR A 95 -30.74 -28.24 -20.80
C THR A 95 -29.59 -29.25 -20.63
N LEU A 96 -29.70 -30.45 -21.21
CA LEU A 96 -28.62 -31.45 -21.19
C LEU A 96 -27.39 -30.98 -21.94
N SER A 97 -27.54 -30.29 -23.07
CA SER A 97 -26.43 -29.73 -23.83
C SER A 97 -25.73 -28.61 -23.05
N MET A 98 -26.47 -27.74 -22.36
CA MET A 98 -25.89 -26.76 -21.45
C MET A 98 -25.15 -27.44 -20.30
N LEU A 99 -25.73 -28.46 -19.66
CA LEU A 99 -25.06 -29.20 -18.58
C LEU A 99 -23.79 -29.92 -19.05
N PHE A 100 -23.79 -30.45 -20.28
CA PHE A 100 -22.64 -31.11 -20.89
C PHE A 100 -21.52 -30.12 -21.25
N VAL A 101 -21.87 -29.00 -21.89
CA VAL A 101 -20.92 -27.93 -22.25
C VAL A 101 -20.34 -27.25 -21.01
N LEU A 102 -21.17 -27.03 -19.98
CA LEU A 102 -20.73 -26.49 -18.69
C LEU A 102 -19.96 -27.51 -17.85
N ARG A 103 -19.80 -28.76 -18.32
CA ARG A 103 -19.04 -29.84 -17.65
C ARG A 103 -19.35 -30.01 -16.16
N LEU A 104 -20.59 -29.74 -15.76
CA LEU A 104 -21.02 -29.78 -14.35
C LEU A 104 -21.01 -31.20 -13.74
N GLY A 105 -20.93 -32.24 -14.57
CA GLY A 105 -20.99 -33.65 -14.13
C GLY A 105 -19.64 -34.33 -13.85
N HIS A 106 -18.52 -33.78 -14.32
CA HIS A 106 -17.19 -34.41 -14.17
C HIS A 106 -16.17 -33.55 -13.42
N GLY A 107 -16.68 -32.57 -12.66
CA GLY A 107 -15.86 -31.51 -12.08
C GLY A 107 -15.46 -30.52 -13.16
N LEU A 108 -15.45 -29.24 -12.81
CA LEU A 108 -14.56 -28.32 -13.48
C LEU A 108 -13.19 -29.02 -13.50
N GLU A 109 -12.63 -29.29 -14.67
CA GLU A 109 -11.40 -30.11 -14.84
C GLU A 109 -10.22 -29.60 -13.99
N SER A 110 -10.33 -28.35 -13.52
CA SER A 110 -9.40 -27.63 -12.68
C SER A 110 -9.87 -27.31 -11.26
N MET A 111 -10.99 -27.84 -10.76
CA MET A 111 -11.48 -27.54 -9.39
C MET A 111 -12.06 -28.76 -8.68
N GLU A 112 -11.53 -29.05 -7.49
CA GLU A 112 -12.01 -30.12 -6.60
C GLU A 112 -12.35 -29.55 -5.22
N PHE A 113 -13.51 -29.94 -4.68
CA PHE A 113 -13.88 -29.60 -3.32
C PHE A 113 -13.31 -30.66 -2.37
N LEU A 114 -12.56 -30.23 -1.35
CA LEU A 114 -12.08 -31.09 -0.28
C LEU A 114 -12.95 -30.85 0.96
N PRO A 115 -14.08 -31.57 1.10
CA PRO A 115 -15.02 -31.37 2.21
C PRO A 115 -14.39 -31.66 3.58
N GLU A 116 -13.36 -32.51 3.65
CA GLU A 116 -12.64 -32.80 4.90
C GLU A 116 -11.86 -31.60 5.43
N HIS A 117 -11.35 -30.75 4.54
CA HIS A 117 -10.54 -29.58 4.90
C HIS A 117 -11.28 -28.25 4.70
N ASN A 118 -12.56 -28.27 4.29
CA ASN A 118 -13.30 -27.09 3.84
C ASN A 118 -12.51 -26.23 2.84
N ALA A 119 -11.71 -26.88 2.01
CA ALA A 119 -10.81 -26.24 1.07
C ALA A 119 -11.28 -26.49 -0.37
N ILE A 120 -10.98 -25.54 -1.24
CA ILE A 120 -11.16 -25.68 -2.68
C ILE A 120 -9.78 -25.82 -3.27
N LYS A 121 -9.56 -26.91 -4.01
CA LYS A 121 -8.34 -27.17 -4.73
C LYS A 121 -8.51 -26.75 -6.18
N PHE A 122 -7.54 -25.99 -6.66
CA PHE A 122 -7.42 -25.65 -8.07
C PHE A 122 -6.28 -26.47 -8.67
N PHE A 123 -6.49 -27.03 -9.87
CA PHE A 123 -5.45 -27.73 -10.62
C PHE A 123 -4.96 -26.86 -11.78
N GLY A 124 -3.64 -26.75 -11.90
CA GLY A 124 -2.99 -25.99 -12.96
C GLY A 124 -3.06 -24.47 -12.75
N ASP A 125 -2.67 -23.74 -13.79
CA ASP A 125 -2.68 -22.28 -13.78
C ASP A 125 -4.12 -21.79 -13.83
N THR A 126 -4.49 -20.95 -12.86
CA THR A 126 -5.85 -20.40 -12.75
C THR A 126 -5.78 -18.89 -12.63
N ASP A 127 -6.46 -18.21 -13.56
CA ASP A 127 -6.54 -16.76 -13.57
C ASP A 127 -7.74 -16.28 -12.76
N PHE A 128 -7.47 -15.46 -11.74
CA PHE A 128 -8.48 -14.80 -10.93
C PHE A 128 -8.29 -13.29 -10.98
N ASP A 129 -9.37 -12.55 -11.21
CA ASP A 129 -9.38 -11.08 -11.06
C ASP A 129 -9.44 -10.69 -9.58
N HIS A 130 -10.40 -11.28 -8.83
CA HIS A 130 -10.56 -11.07 -7.40
C HIS A 130 -10.78 -12.39 -6.65
N LEU A 131 -9.94 -12.64 -5.64
CA LEU A 131 -10.08 -13.78 -4.73
C LEU A 131 -10.52 -13.28 -3.35
N TYR A 132 -11.70 -13.68 -2.92
CA TYR A 132 -12.23 -13.34 -1.60
C TYR A 132 -12.23 -14.57 -0.71
N LYS A 133 -11.41 -14.54 0.35
CA LYS A 133 -11.28 -15.64 1.30
C LYS A 133 -11.40 -15.12 2.72
N LYS A 134 -12.38 -15.61 3.47
CA LYS A 134 -12.75 -15.08 4.81
C LYS A 134 -11.69 -15.37 5.88
N ASP A 135 -11.05 -16.52 5.80
CA ASP A 135 -9.99 -16.96 6.71
C ASP A 135 -8.59 -16.52 6.26
N GLY A 136 -8.46 -15.92 5.07
CA GLY A 136 -7.21 -15.33 4.57
C GLY A 136 -6.06 -16.31 4.33
N LEU A 137 -6.27 -17.60 4.55
CA LEU A 137 -5.24 -18.63 4.44
C LEU A 137 -5.09 -19.11 3.00
N ILE A 138 -3.96 -18.84 2.35
CA ILE A 138 -3.70 -19.33 0.99
C ILE A 138 -2.47 -20.23 1.08
N GLU A 139 -2.66 -21.50 0.76
CA GLU A 139 -1.66 -22.54 0.95
C GLU A 139 -1.45 -23.32 -0.36
N SER A 140 -0.26 -23.89 -0.51
CA SER A 140 0.04 -24.86 -1.55
C SER A 140 0.19 -26.27 -0.96
N PHE A 141 0.34 -27.25 -1.84
CA PHE A 141 0.64 -28.61 -1.44
C PHE A 141 2.08 -28.73 -0.93
N LYS A 142 2.29 -29.73 -0.08
CA LYS A 142 3.63 -30.12 0.37
C LYS A 142 4.55 -30.29 -0.84
N ASP A 143 5.75 -29.72 -0.75
CA ASP A 143 6.80 -29.76 -1.78
C ASP A 143 6.45 -29.05 -3.10
N THR A 144 5.35 -28.26 -3.15
CA THR A 144 4.99 -27.44 -4.31
C THR A 144 4.83 -25.98 -3.89
N PRO A 145 5.62 -25.03 -4.40
CA PRO A 145 5.49 -23.64 -4.02
C PRO A 145 4.22 -23.00 -4.59
N LEU A 146 3.52 -22.20 -3.79
CA LEU A 146 2.45 -21.33 -4.27
C LEU A 146 3.07 -20.19 -5.08
N THR A 147 2.72 -20.08 -6.36
CA THR A 147 3.15 -18.95 -7.20
C THR A 147 1.95 -18.07 -7.49
N ILE A 148 2.01 -16.81 -7.05
CA ILE A 148 1.03 -15.79 -7.42
C ILE A 148 1.75 -14.80 -8.34
N SER A 149 1.28 -14.70 -9.56
CA SER A 149 1.85 -13.79 -10.57
C SER A 149 0.78 -12.87 -11.14
N SER A 150 1.22 -11.75 -11.71
CA SER A 150 0.34 -10.79 -12.38
C SER A 150 1.01 -10.33 -13.65
N GLU A 151 0.33 -10.45 -14.79
CA GLU A 151 0.81 -9.95 -16.07
C GLU A 151 0.49 -8.44 -16.15
N ASN A 152 1.54 -7.61 -16.18
CA ASN A 152 1.45 -6.14 -16.25
C ASN A 152 0.62 -5.45 -15.14
N GLY A 153 0.46 -6.11 -13.99
CA GLY A 153 -0.32 -5.59 -12.86
C GLY A 153 0.41 -5.65 -11.51
N SER A 154 -0.35 -5.37 -10.45
CA SER A 154 0.10 -5.50 -9.07
C SER A 154 -0.79 -6.47 -8.33
N VAL A 155 -0.20 -7.35 -7.52
CA VAL A 155 -0.95 -8.23 -6.61
C VAL A 155 -1.27 -7.44 -5.35
N LEU A 156 -2.56 -7.30 -5.03
CA LEU A 156 -3.06 -6.53 -3.89
C LEU A 156 -3.75 -7.45 -2.90
N LEU A 157 -3.20 -7.57 -1.70
CA LEU A 157 -3.82 -8.30 -0.60
C LEU A 157 -4.47 -7.28 0.34
N ASN A 158 -5.79 -7.25 0.27
CA ASN A 158 -6.63 -6.39 1.10
C ASN A 158 -7.19 -7.19 2.27
N LEU A 159 -6.99 -6.70 3.49
CA LEU A 159 -7.65 -7.26 4.67
C LEU A 159 -8.81 -6.36 5.09
N GLN A 160 -9.97 -6.98 5.30
CA GLN A 160 -11.14 -6.34 5.88
C GLN A 160 -11.07 -6.43 7.41
N THR A 161 -10.36 -5.49 8.05
CA THR A 161 -10.25 -5.43 9.51
C THR A 161 -11.49 -4.81 10.17
N LYS A 162 -12.27 -4.02 9.40
CA LYS A 162 -13.52 -3.38 9.82
C LYS A 162 -14.61 -3.61 8.77
N PRO A 163 -15.88 -3.74 9.15
CA PRO A 163 -16.96 -4.13 8.23
C PRO A 163 -17.14 -3.19 7.03
N SER A 164 -16.66 -1.94 7.10
CA SER A 164 -16.83 -0.94 6.05
C SER A 164 -15.54 -0.49 5.34
N ARG A 165 -14.36 -1.03 5.66
CA ARG A 165 -13.10 -0.62 4.99
C ARG A 165 -12.21 -1.80 4.68
N TYR A 166 -11.87 -1.93 3.40
CA TYR A 166 -10.77 -2.72 2.91
C TYR A 166 -9.51 -1.87 2.99
N GLU A 167 -8.51 -2.36 3.70
CA GLU A 167 -7.20 -1.72 3.75
C GLU A 167 -6.20 -2.62 3.05
N ASN A 168 -5.49 -2.05 2.07
CA ASN A 168 -4.39 -2.74 1.41
C ASN A 168 -3.23 -2.91 2.39
N LYS A 169 -2.91 -4.16 2.69
CA LYS A 169 -1.86 -4.51 3.65
C LYS A 169 -0.58 -4.96 2.97
N LEU A 170 -0.68 -5.64 1.83
CA LEU A 170 0.46 -6.11 1.05
C LEU A 170 0.23 -5.80 -0.43
N THR A 171 1.18 -5.09 -1.03
CA THR A 171 1.21 -4.77 -2.45
C THR A 171 2.49 -5.30 -3.04
N VAL A 172 2.37 -6.12 -4.08
CA VAL A 172 3.51 -6.63 -4.86
C VAL A 172 3.39 -6.06 -6.27
N ASN A 173 4.36 -5.26 -6.70
CA ASN A 173 4.45 -4.77 -8.07
C ASN A 173 5.90 -4.85 -8.58
N THR A 174 6.14 -4.33 -9.79
CA THR A 174 7.47 -4.26 -10.42
C THR A 174 8.48 -3.38 -9.67
N SER A 175 8.04 -2.41 -8.88
CA SER A 175 8.89 -1.58 -8.02
C SER A 175 9.24 -2.21 -6.66
N GLY A 176 8.57 -3.30 -6.27
CA GLY A 176 8.90 -4.05 -5.07
C GLY A 176 7.70 -4.55 -4.27
N VAL A 177 7.99 -4.99 -3.05
CA VAL A 177 7.04 -5.52 -2.06
C VAL A 177 6.81 -4.48 -0.97
N PHE A 178 5.57 -4.04 -0.79
CA PHE A 178 5.19 -3.03 0.19
C PHE A 178 4.20 -3.61 1.19
N VAL A 179 4.56 -3.55 2.48
CA VAL A 179 3.69 -3.98 3.57
C VAL A 179 3.31 -2.76 4.43
N ARG A 180 2.02 -2.52 4.62
CA ARG A 180 1.50 -1.31 5.28
C ARG A 180 0.37 -1.63 6.25
N GLY A 181 0.34 -0.91 7.38
CA GLY A 181 -0.76 -1.01 8.35
C GLY A 181 -0.90 -2.39 8.98
N VAL A 182 0.18 -3.16 9.07
CA VAL A 182 0.27 -4.42 9.83
C VAL A 182 1.02 -4.16 11.13
N SER A 183 0.68 -4.91 12.18
CA SER A 183 1.41 -4.85 13.47
C SER A 183 2.77 -5.54 13.39
N ALA A 184 2.83 -6.64 12.66
CA ALA A 184 4.01 -7.46 12.46
C ALA A 184 3.94 -8.17 11.11
N MET A 185 5.09 -8.40 10.50
CA MET A 185 5.29 -9.30 9.36
C MET A 185 6.35 -10.32 9.76
N GLU A 186 6.05 -11.58 9.54
CA GLU A 186 6.95 -12.71 9.81
C GLU A 186 7.16 -13.51 8.53
N LEU A 187 8.40 -13.84 8.25
CA LEU A 187 8.81 -14.73 7.17
C LEU A 187 9.44 -15.94 7.82
N THR A 188 8.84 -17.11 7.57
CA THR A 188 9.31 -18.40 8.07
C THR A 188 9.92 -19.19 6.94
N ASP A 189 11.02 -19.87 7.23
CA ASP A 189 11.60 -20.86 6.35
C ASP A 189 10.62 -22.06 6.26
N PRO A 190 10.19 -22.45 5.04
CA PRO A 190 9.25 -23.56 4.86
C PRO A 190 9.80 -24.92 5.30
N ASP A 191 11.12 -25.14 5.25
CA ASP A 191 11.72 -26.45 5.53
C ASP A 191 12.00 -26.65 7.02
N THR A 192 12.53 -25.61 7.68
CA THR A 192 12.88 -25.65 9.10
C THR A 192 11.75 -25.18 10.02
N GLY A 193 10.82 -24.38 9.49
CA GLY A 193 9.79 -23.69 10.27
C GLY A 193 10.32 -22.54 11.11
N GLU A 194 11.61 -22.19 10.99
CA GLU A 194 12.21 -21.10 11.74
C GLU A 194 11.84 -19.73 11.15
N VAL A 195 11.62 -18.74 12.01
CA VAL A 195 11.35 -17.36 11.59
C VAL A 195 12.65 -16.72 11.11
N VAL A 196 12.79 -16.57 9.79
CA VAL A 196 13.95 -15.94 9.14
C VAL A 196 13.93 -14.42 9.29
N PHE A 197 12.73 -13.82 9.29
CA PHE A 197 12.58 -12.38 9.42
C PHE A 197 11.29 -12.05 10.19
N SER A 198 11.36 -11.15 11.17
CA SER A 198 10.18 -10.64 11.86
C SER A 198 10.34 -9.15 12.13
N THR A 199 9.34 -8.35 11.74
CA THR A 199 9.32 -6.92 12.07
C THR A 199 8.93 -6.65 13.53
N ALA A 200 8.45 -7.66 14.26
CA ALA A 200 8.16 -7.57 15.69
C ALA A 200 9.37 -7.93 16.57
N ALA A 201 10.43 -8.48 15.98
CA ALA A 201 11.63 -8.85 16.72
C ALA A 201 12.34 -7.61 17.27
N THR A 202 12.71 -7.66 18.55
CA THR A 202 13.50 -6.62 19.22
C THR A 202 14.92 -6.52 18.64
N GLU A 203 15.45 -7.63 18.14
CA GLU A 203 16.75 -7.73 17.49
C GLU A 203 16.55 -8.38 16.12
N MET A 204 17.07 -7.74 15.08
CA MET A 204 16.93 -8.19 13.69
C MET A 204 18.30 -8.31 13.06
N ASN A 205 18.61 -9.49 12.53
CA ASN A 205 19.80 -9.72 11.72
C ASN A 205 19.43 -9.52 10.26
N VAL A 206 19.98 -8.49 9.61
CA VAL A 206 19.79 -8.27 8.17
C VAL A 206 21.00 -8.84 7.41
N PRO A 207 20.82 -9.88 6.58
CA PRO A 207 21.93 -10.65 6.02
C PRO A 207 22.85 -9.86 5.07
N ASP A 208 22.32 -8.93 4.28
CA ASP A 208 23.07 -8.27 3.19
C ASP A 208 23.40 -6.79 3.43
N GLY A 209 23.39 -6.36 4.69
CA GLY A 209 23.49 -4.94 5.01
C GLY A 209 22.25 -4.15 4.54
N VAL A 210 22.15 -2.89 4.96
CA VAL A 210 20.98 -2.06 4.68
C VAL A 210 21.46 -0.71 4.16
N GLY A 211 20.98 -0.31 2.98
CA GLY A 211 21.34 0.98 2.38
C GLY A 211 20.82 2.18 3.17
N ASN A 212 19.59 2.11 3.67
CA ASN A 212 18.99 3.17 4.48
C ASN A 212 18.33 2.59 5.73
N VAL A 213 18.84 2.96 6.91
CA VAL A 213 18.29 2.56 8.21
C VAL A 213 17.73 3.78 8.91
N HIS A 214 16.41 3.78 9.15
CA HIS A 214 15.77 4.78 9.98
C HIS A 214 15.28 4.13 11.27
N ALA A 215 16.06 4.28 12.34
CA ALA A 215 15.81 3.64 13.62
C ALA A 215 16.09 4.59 14.80
N LYS A 216 15.40 4.36 15.93
CA LYS A 216 15.65 5.11 17.17
C LYS A 216 16.96 4.71 17.85
N GLN A 217 17.35 3.45 17.71
CA GLN A 217 18.58 2.90 18.28
C GLN A 217 19.09 1.79 17.36
N VAL A 218 20.40 1.78 17.13
CA VAL A 218 21.08 0.76 16.33
C VAL A 218 22.25 0.23 17.17
N ILE A 219 22.29 -1.08 17.38
CA ILE A 219 23.36 -1.76 18.12
C ILE A 219 24.07 -2.65 17.12
N VAL A 220 25.26 -2.24 16.68
CA VAL A 220 26.06 -2.97 15.69
C VAL A 220 27.52 -2.95 16.06
N LYS A 221 28.27 -3.94 15.58
CA LYS A 221 29.72 -3.99 15.76
C LYS A 221 30.46 -2.98 14.88
N ARG A 222 29.93 -2.69 13.69
CA ARG A 222 30.55 -1.81 12.70
C ARG A 222 29.47 -1.15 11.84
N ILE A 223 29.66 0.13 11.53
CA ILE A 223 28.93 0.86 10.50
C ILE A 223 29.96 1.23 9.43
N ALA A 224 29.72 0.85 8.19
CA ALA A 224 30.59 1.17 7.06
C ALA A 224 29.74 1.36 5.81
N ALA A 225 30.10 2.37 5.01
CA ALA A 225 29.56 2.49 3.66
C ALA A 225 30.35 1.62 2.67
N PRO A 226 29.76 1.31 1.50
CA PRO A 226 30.49 0.80 0.34
C PRO A 226 31.66 1.72 -0.06
N THR A 227 32.61 1.21 -0.84
CA THR A 227 33.77 2.00 -1.28
C THR A 227 33.43 3.19 -2.16
N ASP A 228 32.27 3.14 -2.80
CA ASP A 228 31.87 4.06 -3.87
C ASP A 228 30.74 5.01 -3.42
N GLU A 229 30.33 4.95 -2.15
CA GLU A 229 29.20 5.70 -1.60
C GLU A 229 29.55 6.35 -0.25
N ASP A 230 28.90 7.47 0.04
CA ASP A 230 29.09 8.21 1.29
C ASP A 230 28.21 7.67 2.42
N LEU A 231 28.75 7.64 3.64
CA LEU A 231 27.98 7.34 4.85
C LEU A 231 27.39 8.62 5.44
N LEU A 232 26.07 8.82 5.33
CA LEU A 232 25.38 9.94 5.95
C LEU A 232 24.74 9.55 7.29
N LEU A 233 25.20 10.16 8.38
CA LEU A 233 24.58 10.05 9.70
C LEU A 233 23.79 11.34 9.99
N ARG A 234 22.46 11.25 9.97
CA ARG A 234 21.56 12.38 10.25
C ARG A 234 20.66 12.08 11.44
N SER A 235 20.50 13.06 12.32
CA SER A 235 19.51 13.04 13.40
C SER A 235 18.77 14.37 13.43
N GLU A 236 17.48 14.33 13.69
CA GLU A 236 16.63 15.52 13.82
C GLU A 236 16.79 16.23 15.17
N ALA A 237 17.24 15.49 16.20
CA ALA A 237 17.33 16.01 17.56
C ALA A 237 18.72 15.81 18.17
N SER A 238 19.17 14.55 18.28
CA SER A 238 20.50 14.23 18.80
C SER A 238 20.95 12.85 18.32
N ALA A 239 22.25 12.70 18.07
CA ALA A 239 22.89 11.44 17.76
C ALA A 239 23.99 11.15 18.79
N TYR A 240 24.00 9.94 19.34
CA TYR A 240 25.03 9.52 20.30
C TYR A 240 25.72 8.26 19.79
N LEU A 241 27.02 8.38 19.51
CA LEU A 241 27.87 7.24 19.23
C LEU A 241 28.56 6.83 20.54
N ARG A 242 28.29 5.62 21.02
CA ARG A 242 28.85 5.08 22.27
C ARG A 242 29.37 3.68 22.03
N GLY A 243 30.59 3.41 22.50
CA GLY A 243 31.18 2.08 22.51
C GLY A 243 31.74 1.78 23.90
N ALA A 244 31.64 0.52 24.33
CA ALA A 244 32.11 0.09 25.65
C ALA A 244 33.63 0.32 25.83
N GLU A 245 34.40 0.18 24.75
CA GLU A 245 35.86 0.37 24.70
C GLU A 245 36.26 1.68 24.01
N GLY A 246 35.29 2.54 23.71
CA GLY A 246 35.48 3.74 22.90
C GLY A 246 34.93 3.59 21.48
N THR A 247 35.09 4.65 20.68
CA THR A 247 34.61 4.70 19.30
C THR A 247 35.77 5.06 18.38
N HIS A 248 36.02 4.25 17.36
CA HIS A 248 36.98 4.53 16.30
C HIS A 248 36.22 4.91 15.03
N MET A 249 36.62 6.03 14.42
CA MET A 249 36.06 6.54 13.17
C MET A 249 37.20 6.78 12.20
N GLU A 250 37.11 6.17 11.02
CA GLU A 250 38.08 6.30 9.94
C GLU A 250 37.32 6.63 8.66
N SER A 251 37.80 7.65 7.97
CA SER A 251 37.26 8.06 6.67
C SER A 251 38.36 8.71 5.85
N LYS A 252 38.20 8.68 4.53
CA LYS A 252 39.01 9.49 3.60
C LYS A 252 38.75 10.98 3.86
N GLU A 253 37.48 11.35 4.02
CA GLU A 253 37.04 12.70 4.30
C GLU A 253 35.93 12.65 5.36
N LEU A 254 36.03 13.50 6.39
CA LEU A 254 35.05 13.58 7.46
C LEU A 254 34.51 15.00 7.54
N PHE A 255 33.20 15.12 7.35
CA PHE A 255 32.51 16.40 7.41
C PHE A 255 31.51 16.41 8.57
N TRP A 256 31.68 17.34 9.50
CA TRP A 256 30.74 17.58 10.59
C TRP A 256 30.10 18.95 10.42
N SER A 257 28.78 18.99 10.46
CA SER A 257 27.98 20.20 10.41
C SER A 257 26.93 20.15 11.51
N ALA A 258 26.72 21.28 12.18
CA ALA A 258 25.69 21.47 13.19
C ALA A 258 25.00 22.81 12.93
N ASP A 259 23.72 22.92 13.30
CA ASP A 259 22.93 24.14 13.09
C ASP A 259 23.44 25.33 13.92
N GLN A 260 24.08 25.04 15.07
CA GLN A 260 24.60 26.05 16.00
C GLN A 260 26.11 25.85 16.18
N ASP A 261 26.49 25.12 17.23
CA ASP A 261 27.88 24.97 17.65
C ASP A 261 28.32 23.50 17.66
N ILE A 262 29.60 23.28 17.40
CA ILE A 262 30.27 21.98 17.58
C ILE A 262 31.14 22.05 18.83
N TYR A 263 30.82 21.23 19.83
CA TYR A 263 31.58 21.15 21.08
C TYR A 263 32.48 19.92 21.11
N LEU A 264 33.79 20.14 21.19
CA LEU A 264 34.76 19.09 21.48
C LEU A 264 35.14 19.14 22.95
N LYS A 265 34.83 18.08 23.71
CA LYS A 265 35.11 18.00 25.15
C LYS A 265 35.80 16.68 25.48
N SER A 266 36.90 16.77 26.23
CA SER A 266 37.53 15.61 26.86
C SER A 266 37.36 15.71 28.37
N ILE A 267 36.92 14.63 29.02
CA ILE A 267 36.69 14.60 30.48
C ILE A 267 38.00 14.27 31.22
N ASN A 268 38.75 13.27 30.73
CA ASN A 268 39.94 12.72 31.40
C ASN A 268 41.16 12.68 30.47
N GLY A 269 41.32 13.64 29.57
CA GLY A 269 42.41 13.63 28.61
C GLY A 269 42.58 14.93 27.84
N SER A 270 43.20 14.82 26.68
CA SER A 270 43.41 15.94 25.76
C SER A 270 42.60 15.77 24.48
N ILE A 271 42.32 16.88 23.81
CA ILE A 271 41.84 16.90 22.44
C ILE A 271 43.06 17.23 21.59
N VAL A 272 43.43 16.32 20.68
CA VAL A 272 44.59 16.50 19.81
C VAL A 272 44.10 16.57 18.38
N LEU A 273 44.25 17.75 17.77
CA LEU A 273 44.04 17.95 16.35
C LEU A 273 45.41 17.94 15.68
N SER A 274 45.68 16.93 14.86
CA SER A 274 46.96 16.74 14.19
C SER A 274 46.73 16.37 12.72
N GLY A 275 47.27 17.17 11.81
CA GLY A 275 47.22 16.96 10.37
C GLY A 275 48.62 17.04 9.79
N LYS A 276 48.89 16.28 8.71
CA LYS A 276 50.20 16.26 8.04
C LYS A 276 50.66 17.65 7.62
N ASP A 277 49.74 18.45 7.07
CA ASP A 277 49.98 19.82 6.62
C ASP A 277 49.57 20.87 7.67
N GLY A 278 49.29 20.43 8.91
CA GLY A 278 48.79 21.26 10.00
C GLY A 278 47.26 21.30 10.09
N VAL A 279 46.77 22.11 11.04
CA VAL A 279 45.34 22.37 11.27
C VAL A 279 45.02 23.78 10.80
N PHE A 280 44.08 23.90 9.87
CA PHE A 280 43.66 25.17 9.31
C PHE A 280 42.35 25.63 9.94
N ILE A 281 42.25 26.92 10.22
CA ILE A 281 41.05 27.55 10.79
C ILE A 281 40.71 28.72 9.89
N ASP A 282 39.46 28.83 9.46
CA ASP A 282 39.02 29.98 8.68
C ASP A 282 39.00 31.23 9.57
N VAL A 283 39.97 32.10 9.32
CA VAL A 283 40.17 33.32 10.09
C VAL A 283 39.12 34.38 9.83
N ARG A 284 38.34 34.30 8.73
CA ARG A 284 37.39 35.36 8.34
C ARG A 284 36.37 35.66 9.43
N TYR A 285 35.94 34.62 10.13
CA TYR A 285 34.91 34.69 11.18
C TYR A 285 35.49 34.90 12.58
N LEU A 286 36.81 34.98 12.74
CA LEU A 286 37.43 35.23 14.06
C LEU A 286 37.35 36.71 14.44
N PRO A 287 36.96 37.06 15.68
CA PRO A 287 36.90 38.45 16.13
C PRO A 287 38.28 39.09 16.14
N ILE A 288 38.36 40.38 15.77
CA ILE A 288 39.59 41.17 15.84
C ILE A 288 39.56 42.00 17.11
N ALA A 289 40.44 41.70 18.05
CA ALA A 289 40.58 42.42 19.30
C ALA A 289 41.31 43.75 19.10
N SER A 290 40.81 44.82 19.71
CA SER A 290 41.47 46.12 19.72
C SER A 290 42.57 46.19 20.78
N SER A 291 43.76 46.69 20.41
CA SER A 291 44.86 46.91 21.35
C SER A 291 44.56 48.08 22.29
N VAL A 292 45.01 47.98 23.55
CA VAL A 292 44.75 48.98 24.62
C VAL A 292 45.31 50.37 24.28
N ASN A 293 46.42 50.45 23.54
CA ASN A 293 47.03 51.71 23.13
C ASN A 293 46.39 52.26 21.85
N ARG A 294 45.20 52.87 21.98
CA ARG A 294 44.57 53.63 20.88
C ARG A 294 45.28 54.96 20.68
N THR A 295 46.15 55.02 19.67
CA THR A 295 46.18 56.19 18.79
C THR A 295 45.59 55.73 17.46
N ASP A 296 44.44 56.31 17.11
CA ASP A 296 43.50 55.85 16.09
C ASP A 296 43.99 55.93 14.62
N LYS A 297 45.29 55.74 14.37
CA LYS A 297 45.89 55.75 13.03
C LYS A 297 46.42 54.41 12.52
N TYR A 298 46.46 53.37 13.36
CA TYR A 298 47.01 52.05 12.97
C TYR A 298 45.98 50.95 12.73
N SER A 299 44.69 51.23 12.91
CA SER A 299 43.61 50.26 12.63
C SER A 299 43.36 50.02 11.14
N GLN A 300 44.03 50.77 10.25
CA GLN A 300 43.86 50.71 8.79
C GLN A 300 45.11 50.24 8.03
N GLY A 301 46.15 49.74 8.72
CA GLY A 301 47.35 49.31 8.03
C GLY A 301 48.17 48.32 8.83
N THR A 302 48.11 47.04 8.44
CA THR A 302 49.24 46.10 8.20
C THR A 302 48.71 44.66 8.16
N GLY A 303 48.99 43.94 7.07
CA GLY A 303 48.39 42.64 6.73
C GLY A 303 48.86 41.44 7.57
N GLN A 304 49.32 41.65 8.81
CA GLN A 304 49.81 40.60 9.69
C GLN A 304 48.97 40.54 10.97
N PHE A 305 48.45 39.35 11.26
CA PHE A 305 47.65 39.07 12.45
C PHE A 305 48.30 37.98 13.29
N LYS A 306 48.19 38.10 14.60
CA LYS A 306 48.46 37.00 15.53
C LYS A 306 47.14 36.40 16.00
N ILE A 307 47.11 35.07 16.09
CA ILE A 307 46.00 34.32 16.67
C ILE A 307 46.31 34.09 18.15
N CYS A 308 45.34 34.41 19.00
CA CYS A 308 45.43 34.29 20.45
C CYS A 308 44.26 33.43 20.95
N VAL A 309 44.50 32.73 22.06
CA VAL A 309 43.52 31.86 22.73
C VAL A 309 43.16 32.46 24.09
N CYS A 310 41.87 32.60 24.34
CA CYS A 310 41.33 32.92 25.66
C CYS A 310 41.33 31.66 26.53
N MET A 311 42.29 31.53 27.44
CA MET A 311 42.27 30.46 28.44
C MET A 311 41.37 30.84 29.61
N PRO A 312 40.62 29.90 30.21
CA PRO A 312 40.53 28.47 29.89
C PRO A 312 39.48 28.11 28.83
N GLN A 313 38.73 29.10 28.32
CA GLN A 313 37.54 28.87 27.49
C GLN A 313 37.86 28.33 26.08
N GLY A 314 39.08 28.53 25.58
CA GLY A 314 39.50 28.10 24.25
C GLY A 314 39.03 29.00 23.09
N LYS A 315 38.39 30.16 23.37
CA LYS A 315 37.95 31.08 22.31
C LYS A 315 39.15 31.67 21.56
N LEU A 316 39.07 31.71 20.23
CA LEU A 316 40.12 32.25 19.35
C LEU A 316 39.80 33.69 18.94
N PHE A 317 40.83 34.53 18.92
CA PHE A 317 40.72 35.90 18.43
C PHE A 317 41.99 36.36 17.73
N ARG A 318 41.87 37.42 16.94
CA ARG A 318 42.96 38.00 16.15
C ARG A 318 43.38 39.34 16.71
N ILE A 319 44.69 39.62 16.67
CA ILE A 319 45.24 40.95 16.97
C ILE A 319 46.04 41.42 15.77
N ALA A 320 45.79 42.65 15.30
CA ALA A 320 46.60 43.28 14.27
C ALA A 320 48.00 43.59 14.82
N VAL A 321 49.04 43.27 14.05
CA VAL A 321 50.44 43.53 14.42
C VAL A 321 50.98 44.68 13.56
N PRO A 322 51.13 45.89 14.12
CA PRO A 322 51.76 47.00 13.42
C PRO A 322 53.20 46.64 13.01
N THR A 323 53.60 47.05 11.81
CA THR A 323 54.98 46.86 11.32
C THR A 323 55.99 47.45 12.30
N GLY A 324 56.93 46.61 12.76
CA GLY A 324 58.00 47.00 13.68
C GLY A 324 57.68 46.90 15.17
N GLN A 325 56.46 46.48 15.56
CA GLN A 325 56.08 46.32 16.98
C GLN A 325 55.82 44.86 17.37
N LYS A 326 56.35 44.44 18.53
CA LYS A 326 56.04 43.14 19.13
C LYS A 326 54.74 43.25 19.94
N VAL A 327 53.63 42.83 19.33
CA VAL A 327 52.34 42.74 20.03
C VAL A 327 52.20 41.36 20.71
N SER A 328 51.75 41.34 21.96
CA SER A 328 51.51 40.13 22.76
C SER A 328 50.02 39.95 23.05
N CYS A 329 49.56 38.71 23.08
CA CYS A 329 48.17 38.35 23.40
C CYS A 329 47.72 38.81 24.81
N ALA A 330 48.67 39.13 25.70
CA ALA A 330 48.37 39.63 27.04
C ALA A 330 47.93 41.10 27.09
N HIS A 331 48.21 41.89 26.04
CA HIS A 331 48.02 43.35 26.03
C HIS A 331 46.82 43.77 25.18
N ILE A 332 45.69 43.10 25.38
CA ILE A 332 44.41 43.42 24.72
C ILE A 332 43.41 44.02 25.70
N ASN A 333 42.47 44.80 25.16
CA ASN A 333 41.40 45.32 25.98
C ASN A 333 40.43 44.19 26.36
N MET A 334 40.43 43.81 27.64
CA MET A 334 39.53 42.79 28.21
C MET A 334 38.33 43.41 28.94
N THR A 335 38.06 44.71 28.75
CA THR A 335 36.98 45.41 29.46
C THR A 335 35.76 45.66 28.56
N GLY A 336 34.57 45.39 29.10
CA GLY A 336 33.27 45.66 28.45
C GLY A 336 33.04 44.85 27.17
N ASP A 337 32.27 45.44 26.25
CA ASP A 337 31.82 44.83 24.98
C ASP A 337 32.96 44.54 23.98
N LEU A 338 34.18 44.99 24.28
CA LEU A 338 35.36 44.80 23.43
C LEU A 338 36.21 43.58 23.84
N ASN A 339 35.78 42.83 24.86
CA ASN A 339 36.49 41.66 25.33
C ASN A 339 36.25 40.46 24.39
N PRO A 340 37.29 39.98 23.66
CA PRO A 340 37.15 38.82 22.78
C PRO A 340 37.01 37.48 23.53
N CYS A 341 37.15 37.49 24.86
CA CYS A 341 37.09 36.34 25.75
C CYS A 341 35.78 36.23 26.55
N ILE A 342 34.75 37.03 26.23
CA ILE A 342 33.41 36.92 26.84
C ILE A 342 32.46 36.22 25.88
#